data_AF-A0A968DRF0-F1
#
_entry.id   AF-A0A968DRF0-F1
#
_cell.length_a   1.000
_cell.length_b   1.000
_cell.length_c   1.000
_cell.angle_alpha   90.00
_cell.angle_beta   90.00
_cell.angle_gamma   90.00
#
_symmetry.space_group_name_H-M   'P 1'
#
loop_
_entity.id
_entity.type
_entity.pdbx_description
1 polymer ?
#
loop_
_entity_poly.entity_id
_entity_poly.type
_entity_poly.pdbx_seq_one_letter_code
_entity_poly.pdbx_strand_id
1 'polypeptide(L)'
;MGKLEMKRLCDFYIQNAGLIGAVYCAVPNLIWFSATLLCGTFREVYLLRMVLSLVVGCTIASYLNRYGVDIWLCKHHSANGPGTILDGILVGAAIGIGSTLLPTLTVLISSSDTETAKTIIIVTYISVTFVGMVFGAVLATIARKYVSTKGND
;
A
#
# COMPACT_ATOMS: atom_id res chain seq x y z
N MET A 1 -13.76 -21.86 2.99
CA MET A 1 -13.52 -21.21 1.68
C MET A 1 -12.95 -22.25 0.74
N GLY A 2 -13.66 -22.54 -0.35
CA GLY A 2 -13.24 -23.57 -1.33
C GLY A 2 -12.01 -23.12 -2.14
N LYS A 3 -11.20 -24.07 -2.61
CA LYS A 3 -10.01 -23.78 -3.46
C LYS A 3 -10.35 -22.86 -4.67
N LEU A 4 -11.55 -23.01 -5.22
CA LEU A 4 -12.03 -22.23 -6.36
C LEU A 4 -12.33 -20.76 -6.01
N GLU A 5 -12.85 -20.51 -4.80
CA GLU A 5 -13.12 -19.16 -4.30
C GLU A 5 -11.82 -18.40 -4.04
N MET A 6 -10.82 -19.08 -3.47
CA MET A 6 -9.52 -18.48 -3.18
C MET A 6 -8.73 -18.11 -4.44
N LYS A 7 -8.81 -18.96 -5.48
CA LYS A 7 -8.22 -18.65 -6.78
C LYS A 7 -8.87 -17.40 -7.40
N ARG A 8 -10.20 -17.32 -7.39
CA ARG A 8 -10.92 -16.12 -7.88
C ARG A 8 -10.54 -14.85 -7.12
N LEU A 9 -10.36 -14.95 -5.80
CA LEU A 9 -9.95 -13.80 -4.98
C LEU A 9 -8.53 -13.33 -5.34
N CYS A 10 -7.59 -14.27 -5.54
CA CYS A 10 -6.25 -13.96 -6.02
C CYS A 10 -6.26 -13.33 -7.42
N ASP A 11 -7.00 -13.92 -8.36
CA ASP A 11 -7.10 -13.40 -9.72
C ASP A 11 -7.71 -11.99 -9.73
N PHE A 12 -8.74 -11.76 -8.92
CA PHE A 12 -9.33 -10.44 -8.72
C PHE A 12 -8.33 -9.43 -8.14
N TYR A 13 -7.57 -9.83 -7.11
CA TYR A 13 -6.52 -8.98 -6.52
C TYR A 13 -5.44 -8.63 -7.54
N ILE A 14 -4.96 -9.62 -8.31
CA ILE A 14 -3.94 -9.41 -9.34
C ILE A 14 -4.46 -8.46 -10.42
N GLN A 15 -5.67 -8.69 -10.94
CA GLN A 15 -6.27 -7.84 -11.97
C GLN A 15 -6.48 -6.40 -11.49
N ASN A 16 -6.86 -6.21 -10.22
CA ASN A 16 -7.19 -4.90 -9.66
C ASN A 16 -6.12 -4.33 -8.72
N ALA A 17 -4.87 -4.85 -8.77
CA ALA A 17 -3.82 -4.47 -7.82
C ALA A 17 -3.62 -2.95 -7.74
N GLY A 18 -3.64 -2.24 -8.87
CA GLY A 18 -3.53 -0.78 -8.87
C GLY A 18 -4.71 -0.10 -8.14
N LEU A 19 -5.94 -0.53 -8.44
CA LEU A 19 -7.14 0.03 -7.82
C LEU A 19 -7.18 -0.24 -6.30
N ILE A 20 -6.77 -1.44 -5.88
CA ILE A 20 -6.67 -1.79 -4.46
C ILE A 20 -5.61 -0.92 -3.77
N GLY A 21 -4.47 -0.67 -4.42
CA GLY A 21 -3.45 0.25 -3.92
C GLY A 21 -3.98 1.69 -3.78
N ALA A 22 -4.74 2.17 -4.76
CA ALA A 22 -5.39 3.48 -4.71
C ALA A 22 -6.39 3.57 -3.56
N VAL A 23 -7.28 2.58 -3.41
CA VAL A 23 -8.32 2.55 -2.37
C VAL A 23 -7.68 2.48 -0.98
N TYR A 24 -6.64 1.66 -0.81
CA TYR A 24 -5.93 1.54 0.47
C TYR A 24 -5.24 2.85 0.89
N CYS A 25 -4.88 3.69 -0.07
CA CYS A 25 -4.39 5.04 0.19
C CYS A 25 -5.53 6.06 0.38
N ALA A 26 -6.60 5.99 -0.41
CA ALA A 26 -7.69 6.95 -0.42
C ALA A 26 -8.53 6.90 0.86
N VAL A 27 -8.89 5.70 1.32
CA VAL A 27 -9.80 5.53 2.47
C VAL A 27 -9.22 6.13 3.75
N PRO A 28 -7.98 5.82 4.19
CA PRO A 28 -7.41 6.41 5.38
C PRO A 28 -7.21 7.93 5.24
N ASN A 29 -6.81 8.41 4.06
CA ASN A 29 -6.68 9.85 3.80
C ASN A 29 -8.02 10.56 3.94
N LEU A 30 -9.09 10.04 3.32
CA LEU A 30 -10.43 10.62 3.43
C LEU A 30 -10.92 10.64 4.87
N ILE A 31 -10.72 9.56 5.62
CA ILE A 31 -11.09 9.50 7.04
C ILE A 31 -10.33 10.56 7.84
N TRP A 32 -9.01 10.63 7.67
CA TRP A 32 -8.16 11.59 8.39
C TRP A 32 -8.54 13.03 8.07
N PHE A 33 -8.58 13.39 6.79
CA PHE A 33 -8.90 14.76 6.38
C PHE A 33 -10.34 15.14 6.75
N SER A 34 -11.30 14.23 6.62
CA SER A 34 -12.69 14.49 7.06
C SER A 34 -12.77 14.69 8.57
N ALA A 35 -12.07 13.88 9.36
CA ALA A 35 -12.00 14.06 10.82
C ALA A 35 -11.38 15.42 11.19
N THR A 36 -10.29 15.82 10.51
CA THR A 36 -9.68 17.14 10.75
C THR A 36 -10.59 18.30 10.31
N LEU A 37 -11.39 18.13 9.27
CA LEU A 37 -12.35 19.14 8.81
C LEU A 37 -13.54 19.28 9.76
N LEU A 38 -14.00 18.18 10.37
CA LEU A 38 -15.11 18.18 11.32
C LEU A 38 -14.72 18.67 12.72
N CYS A 39 -13.51 18.34 13.18
CA CYS A 39 -13.05 18.63 14.54
C CYS A 39 -12.15 19.88 14.64
N GLY A 40 -11.56 20.33 13.53
CA GLY A 40 -10.57 21.40 13.50
C GLY A 40 -11.09 22.74 12.96
N THR A 41 -10.28 23.79 13.10
CA THR A 41 -10.56 25.08 12.45
C THR A 41 -10.29 24.95 10.95
N PHE A 42 -11.32 25.18 10.13
CA PHE A 42 -11.21 25.06 8.67
C PHE A 42 -10.08 25.96 8.13
N ARG A 43 -9.17 25.35 7.36
CA ARG A 43 -8.13 26.06 6.59
C ARG A 43 -8.09 25.49 5.19
N GLU A 44 -8.09 26.34 4.18
CA GLU A 44 -8.02 25.96 2.76
C GLU A 44 -6.80 25.07 2.45
N VAL A 45 -5.71 25.27 3.19
CA VAL A 45 -4.49 24.45 3.09
C VAL A 45 -4.76 22.96 3.34
N TYR A 46 -5.74 22.59 4.19
CA TYR A 46 -6.10 21.18 4.42
C TYR A 46 -6.80 20.56 3.21
N LEU A 47 -7.66 21.32 2.50
CA LEU A 47 -8.28 20.85 1.27
C LEU A 47 -7.24 20.64 0.17
N LEU A 48 -6.30 21.57 0.01
CA LEU A 48 -5.21 21.42 -0.96
C LEU A 48 -4.36 20.17 -0.66
N ARG A 49 -4.01 19.95 0.61
CA ARG A 49 -3.26 18.77 1.05
C ARG A 49 -4.04 17.48 0.84
N MET A 50 -5.35 17.49 1.10
CA MET A 50 -6.23 16.35 0.82
C MET A 50 -6.23 16.03 -0.67
N VAL A 51 -6.44 17.02 -1.54
CA VAL A 51 -6.45 16.83 -3.00
C VAL A 51 -5.09 16.33 -3.49
N LEU A 52 -3.98 16.91 -3.04
CA LEU A 52 -2.64 16.44 -3.39
C LEU A 52 -2.38 15.01 -2.91
N SER A 53 -2.77 14.67 -1.68
CA SER A 53 -2.62 13.32 -1.13
C SER A 53 -3.46 12.30 -1.92
N LEU A 54 -4.68 12.66 -2.31
CA LEU A 54 -5.55 11.79 -3.11
C LEU A 54 -5.04 11.64 -4.54
N VAL A 55 -4.68 12.73 -5.21
CA VAL A 55 -4.27 12.67 -6.62
C VAL A 55 -2.87 12.08 -6.74
N VAL A 56 -1.89 12.64 -6.04
CA VAL A 56 -0.49 12.20 -6.17
C VAL A 56 -0.25 10.93 -5.36
N GLY A 57 -0.73 10.88 -4.12
CA GLY A 57 -0.51 9.74 -3.23
C GLY A 57 -1.22 8.48 -3.70
N CYS A 58 -2.50 8.55 -4.07
CA CYS A 58 -3.19 7.35 -4.57
C CYS A 58 -2.66 6.89 -5.94
N THR A 59 -2.18 7.81 -6.79
CA THR A 59 -1.53 7.42 -8.06
C THR A 59 -0.21 6.69 -7.81
N ILE A 60 0.63 7.21 -6.91
CA ILE A 60 1.87 6.53 -6.51
C ILE A 60 1.57 5.18 -5.86
N ALA A 61 0.60 5.11 -4.94
CA ALA A 61 0.22 3.88 -4.27
C ALA A 61 -0.34 2.83 -5.25
N SER A 62 -1.17 3.25 -6.21
CA SER A 62 -1.66 2.41 -7.29
C SER A 62 -0.50 1.82 -8.12
N TYR A 63 0.41 2.68 -8.56
CA TYR A 63 1.57 2.28 -9.34
C TYR A 63 2.48 1.32 -8.57
N LEU A 64 2.85 1.66 -7.33
CA LEU A 64 3.72 0.85 -6.49
C LEU A 64 3.11 -0.52 -6.19
N ASN A 65 1.80 -0.58 -5.88
CA ASN A 65 1.15 -1.86 -5.60
C ASN A 65 1.09 -2.73 -6.85
N ARG A 66 0.74 -2.16 -8.01
CA ARG A 66 0.73 -2.90 -9.28
C ARG A 66 2.12 -3.40 -9.63
N TYR A 67 3.12 -2.52 -9.58
CA TYR A 67 4.51 -2.84 -9.85
C TYR A 67 5.05 -3.94 -8.92
N GLY A 68 4.75 -3.87 -7.62
CA GLY A 68 5.15 -4.89 -6.66
C GLY A 68 4.55 -6.26 -6.94
N VAL A 69 3.25 -6.31 -7.28
CA VAL A 69 2.59 -7.55 -7.68
C VAL A 69 3.17 -8.12 -8.97
N ASP A 70 3.40 -7.26 -9.97
CA ASP A 70 3.96 -7.68 -11.27
C ASP A 70 5.39 -8.21 -11.14
N ILE A 71 6.25 -7.59 -10.32
CA ILE A 71 7.59 -8.13 -10.01
C ILE A 71 7.48 -9.50 -9.34
N TRP A 72 6.62 -9.61 -8.33
CA TRP A 72 6.48 -10.85 -7.58
C TRP A 72 5.98 -11.98 -8.49
N LEU A 73 5.01 -11.71 -9.35
CA LEU A 73 4.50 -12.67 -10.34
C LEU A 73 5.56 -13.03 -11.39
N CYS A 74 6.31 -12.05 -11.89
CA CYS A 74 7.41 -12.28 -12.83
C CYS A 74 8.45 -13.23 -12.23
N LYS A 75 8.83 -13.02 -10.96
CA LYS A 75 9.69 -13.95 -10.23
C LYS A 75 9.01 -15.30 -10.02
N HIS A 76 7.71 -15.31 -9.70
CA HIS A 76 6.94 -16.54 -9.47
C HIS A 76 6.84 -17.46 -10.69
N HIS A 77 6.81 -16.90 -11.90
CA HIS A 77 6.80 -17.65 -13.15
C HIS A 77 8.19 -17.90 -13.73
N SER A 78 9.26 -17.41 -13.09
CA SER A 78 10.63 -17.56 -13.57
C SER A 78 11.15 -18.99 -13.39
N ALA A 79 11.98 -19.44 -14.32
CA ALA A 79 12.72 -20.70 -14.24
C ALA A 79 13.66 -20.78 -13.02
N ASN A 80 14.04 -19.63 -12.46
CA ASN A 80 14.90 -19.55 -11.27
C ASN A 80 14.18 -19.91 -9.95
N GLY A 81 12.88 -20.22 -10.02
CA GLY A 81 12.09 -20.72 -8.90
C GLY A 81 11.02 -19.72 -8.44
N PRO A 82 9.96 -20.21 -7.78
CA PRO A 82 8.81 -19.40 -7.43
C PRO A 82 9.15 -18.31 -6.42
N GLY A 83 8.57 -17.12 -6.60
CA GLY A 83 8.60 -16.01 -5.67
C GLY A 83 8.29 -16.46 -4.25
N THR A 84 9.12 -15.99 -3.32
CA THR A 84 9.10 -16.43 -1.93
C THR A 84 8.17 -15.55 -1.10
N ILE A 85 7.89 -15.99 0.13
CA ILE A 85 7.17 -15.17 1.11
C ILE A 85 8.03 -13.96 1.50
N LEU A 86 9.35 -14.13 1.56
CA LEU A 86 10.28 -13.04 1.85
C LEU A 86 10.22 -11.94 0.78
N ASP A 87 10.10 -12.32 -0.50
CA ASP A 87 9.88 -11.35 -1.58
C ASP A 87 8.58 -10.56 -1.37
N GLY A 88 7.51 -11.24 -0.97
CA GLY A 88 6.24 -10.61 -0.62
C GLY A 88 6.37 -9.63 0.55
N ILE A 89 7.10 -10.00 1.60
CA ILE A 89 7.40 -9.15 2.77
C ILE A 89 8.14 -7.88 2.34
N LEU A 90 9.20 -8.02 1.54
CA LEU A 90 10.03 -6.90 1.08
C LEU A 90 9.25 -5.96 0.15
N VAL A 91 8.48 -6.51 -0.78
CA VAL A 91 7.61 -5.74 -1.67
C VAL A 91 6.55 -4.99 -0.86
N GLY A 92 5.90 -5.67 0.09
CA GLY A 92 4.90 -5.07 0.98
C GLY A 92 5.48 -3.95 1.84
N ALA A 93 6.69 -4.14 2.39
CA ALA A 93 7.41 -3.12 3.14
C ALA A 93 7.69 -1.88 2.27
N ALA A 94 8.21 -2.09 1.06
CA ALA A 94 8.54 -1.00 0.14
C ALA A 94 7.30 -0.20 -0.29
N ILE A 95 6.17 -0.89 -0.55
CA ILE A 95 4.89 -0.24 -0.84
C ILE A 95 4.41 0.57 0.37
N GLY A 96 4.49 0.01 1.58
CA GLY A 96 4.16 0.69 2.83
C GLY A 96 4.89 2.02 2.97
N ILE A 97 6.23 1.98 2.89
CA ILE A 97 7.12 3.15 2.95
C ILE A 97 6.72 4.19 1.88
N GLY A 98 6.62 3.76 0.62
CA GLY A 98 6.32 4.65 -0.51
C GLY A 98 4.95 5.32 -0.39
N SER A 99 3.94 4.60 0.11
CA SER A 99 2.57 5.11 0.28
C SER A 99 2.46 6.17 1.38
N THR A 100 3.34 6.14 2.39
CA THR A 100 3.31 7.09 3.52
C THR A 100 4.16 8.33 3.37
N LEU A 101 4.93 8.45 2.29
CA LEU A 101 5.80 9.60 2.06
C LEU A 101 5.04 10.94 2.07
N LEU A 102 3.92 11.01 1.34
CA LEU A 102 3.11 12.23 1.24
C LEU A 102 2.39 12.60 2.55
N PRO A 103 1.72 11.66 3.25
CA PRO A 103 1.18 11.92 4.58
C PRO A 103 2.22 12.42 5.58
N THR A 104 3.41 11.81 5.62
CA THR A 104 4.47 12.22 6.57
C THR A 104 5.09 13.57 6.23
N LEU A 105 5.28 13.89 4.95
CA LEU A 105 5.65 15.25 4.51
C LEU A 105 4.60 16.28 4.92
N THR A 106 3.32 15.92 4.83
CA THR A 106 2.22 16.82 5.23
C THR A 106 2.28 17.14 6.72
N VAL A 107 2.52 16.14 7.57
CA VAL A 107 2.69 16.31 9.02
C VAL A 107 3.89 17.22 9.32
N LEU A 108 5.02 16.99 8.65
CA LEU A 108 6.24 17.79 8.81
C LEU A 108 5.98 19.28 8.50
N ILE A 109 5.22 19.57 7.45
CA ILE A 109 4.92 20.96 7.03
C ILE A 109 3.83 21.60 7.92
N SER A 110 2.92 20.83 8.54
CA SER A 110 1.90 21.41 9.45
C SER A 110 2.38 21.65 10.87
N SER A 111 3.38 20.90 11.35
CA SER A 111 3.73 20.94 12.76
C SER A 111 4.54 22.19 13.10
N SER A 112 4.10 22.94 14.11
CA SER A 112 4.88 24.03 14.70
C SER A 112 6.00 23.52 15.62
N ASP A 113 5.90 22.27 16.09
CA ASP A 113 6.92 21.60 16.88
C ASP A 113 7.58 20.46 16.09
N THR A 114 8.89 20.58 15.90
CA THR A 114 9.70 19.65 15.11
C THR A 114 9.86 18.30 15.80
N GLU A 115 9.87 18.28 17.13
CA GLU A 115 10.11 17.05 17.91
C GLU A 115 8.89 16.12 17.86
N THR A 116 7.69 16.69 18.04
CA THR A 116 6.43 15.96 17.86
C THR A 116 6.28 15.45 16.42
N ALA A 117 6.60 16.27 15.42
CA ALA A 117 6.52 15.87 14.01
C ALA A 117 7.41 14.66 13.69
N LYS A 118 8.67 14.72 14.13
CA LYS A 118 9.64 13.63 13.94
C LYS A 118 9.14 12.32 14.56
N THR A 119 8.59 12.40 15.77
CA THR A 119 8.05 11.22 16.48
C THR A 119 6.88 10.61 15.71
N ILE A 120 5.93 11.43 15.26
CA ILE A 120 4.78 10.97 14.45
C ILE A 120 5.26 10.31 13.15
N ILE A 121 6.25 10.91 12.48
CA ILE A 121 6.80 10.36 11.23
C ILE A 121 7.42 8.98 11.48
N ILE A 122 8.29 8.85 12.49
CA ILE A 122 8.95 7.58 12.81
C ILE A 122 7.91 6.49 13.12
N VAL A 123 6.95 6.78 13.99
CA VAL A 123 5.91 5.82 14.39
C VAL A 123 5.06 5.42 13.19
N THR A 124 4.70 6.39 12.34
CA THR A 124 3.91 6.13 11.12
C THR A 124 4.67 5.22 10.16
N TYR A 125 5.93 5.54 9.84
CA TYR A 125 6.76 4.73 8.94
C TYR A 125 6.94 3.30 9.46
N ILE A 126 7.22 3.12 10.75
CA ILE A 126 7.36 1.77 11.33
C ILE A 126 6.04 1.01 11.21
N SER A 127 4.92 1.65 11.56
CA SER A 127 3.60 1.03 11.55
C SER A 127 3.18 0.60 10.15
N VAL A 128 3.29 1.49 9.16
CA VAL A 128 2.90 1.17 7.77
C VAL A 128 3.84 0.20 7.08
N THR A 129 5.12 0.22 7.42
CA THR A 129 6.08 -0.79 6.95
C THR A 129 5.69 -2.16 7.48
N PHE A 130 5.41 -2.26 8.78
CA PHE A 130 5.00 -3.51 9.41
C PHE A 130 3.68 -4.04 8.83
N VAL A 131 2.67 -3.17 8.67
CA VAL A 131 1.40 -3.52 8.05
C VAL A 131 1.63 -4.00 6.61
N GLY A 132 2.43 -3.28 5.82
CA GLY A 132 2.80 -3.67 4.47
C GLY A 132 3.49 -5.04 4.41
N MET A 133 4.44 -5.30 5.31
CA MET A 133 5.11 -6.61 5.43
C MET A 133 4.12 -7.74 5.69
N VAL A 134 3.19 -7.57 6.63
CA VAL A 134 2.18 -8.58 6.97
C VAL A 134 1.27 -8.86 5.77
N PHE A 135 0.74 -7.82 5.13
CA PHE A 135 -0.10 -7.99 3.94
C PHE A 135 0.65 -8.66 2.79
N GLY A 136 1.90 -8.24 2.53
CA GLY A 136 2.77 -8.84 1.53
C GLY A 136 3.06 -10.33 1.80
N ALA A 137 3.31 -10.70 3.06
CA ALA A 137 3.52 -12.09 3.47
C ALA A 137 2.28 -12.95 3.25
N VAL A 138 1.10 -12.45 3.65
CA VAL A 138 -0.18 -13.14 3.49
C VAL A 138 -0.48 -13.36 2.01
N LEU A 139 -0.37 -12.30 1.20
CA LEU A 139 -0.62 -12.37 -0.24
C LEU A 139 0.33 -13.35 -0.92
N ALA A 140 1.63 -13.29 -0.63
CA ALA A 140 2.60 -14.23 -1.19
C ALA A 140 2.34 -15.69 -0.76
N THR A 141 1.91 -15.91 0.49
CA THR A 141 1.58 -17.24 1.00
C THR A 141 0.36 -17.83 0.29
N ILE A 142 -0.67 -17.02 0.06
CA ILE A 142 -1.88 -17.44 -0.65
C ILE A 142 -1.55 -17.63 -2.13
N ALA A 143 -0.87 -16.68 -2.76
CA ALA A 143 -0.51 -16.73 -4.18
C ALA A 143 0.32 -17.97 -4.51
N ARG A 144 1.31 -18.35 -3.68
CA ARG A 144 2.08 -19.59 -3.87
C ARG A 144 1.25 -20.87 -3.88
N LYS A 145 0.08 -20.88 -3.23
CA LYS A 145 -0.80 -22.05 -3.16
C LYS A 145 -1.83 -22.11 -4.29
N TYR A 146 -2.22 -20.97 -4.85
CA TYR A 146 -3.38 -20.87 -5.74
C TYR A 146 -3.07 -20.29 -7.12
N VAL A 147 -1.94 -19.60 -7.29
CA VAL A 147 -1.44 -19.14 -8.60
C VAL A 147 -0.57 -20.25 -9.19
N SER A 148 -0.88 -20.64 -10.43
CA SER A 148 -0.15 -21.68 -11.14
C SER A 148 1.24 -21.17 -11.51
N THR A 149 2.28 -21.96 -11.24
CA THR A 149 3.66 -21.67 -11.65
C THR A 149 3.88 -21.88 -13.15
N LYS A 150 2.89 -22.44 -13.87
CA LYS A 150 3.00 -22.74 -15.30
C LYS A 150 2.52 -21.57 -16.17
N GLY A 151 3.47 -20.91 -16.82
CA GLY A 151 3.30 -20.55 -18.22
C GLY A 151 3.23 -21.83 -19.03
N ASN A 152 2.01 -22.24 -19.38
CA ASN A 152 1.73 -23.18 -20.46
C ASN A 152 0.27 -22.92 -20.84
N ASP A 153 0.08 -21.92 -21.70
CA ASP A 153 -0.60 -22.05 -22.98
C ASP A 153 0.06 -21.08 -23.97
#